data_AF-A0A9P4TP20-F1
#
_entry.id   AF-A0A9P4TP20-F1
#
_cell.length_a   1.000
_cell.length_b   1.000
_cell.length_c   1.000
_cell.angle_alpha   90.00
_cell.angle_beta   90.00
_cell.angle_gamma   90.00
#
_symmetry.space_group_name_H-M   'P 1'
#
loop_
_entity.id
_entity.type
_entity.pdbx_description
1 polymer ?
#
loop_
_entity_poly.entity_id
_entity_poly.type
_entity_poly.pdbx_seq_one_letter_code
_entity_poly.pdbx_strand_id
1 'polypeptide(L)'
;MAHTSPEFETMVRDALEEWKVPGLSISVISGEDIWAKAYGLAQFPDTEVHPDSIFDGGSTAKCFTAAAVALPVHDDEAFPGVEWETPVKRLLGDDFVMGGGISVTYSNMMYTTASYMVEVLSGQGAGIVFSTATDYAKWIHALMNRTGPLSLTVHEELTKPRTIQNTEKELAPFHSHMLYALGLVVESYRGRKVIGNDGDVYGLHSLIRWMPELKWGIVILGNSEGAFDAAFMLFLWLVDELLAVPRGERVDWEEFQHENNRKAEREEEDEVLQSNLESAVPMSLPIEGYVGVYENAGYHILRVELKDGKLSADCSDRCFGFELSFKHLPGDCFIVESHDILGDSTSKIGAEFRVGEDGYVEQLGVEFVEEMKGELIWFSRLA
;
A
#
# COMPACT_ATOMS: atom_id res chain seq x y z
N MET A 1 14.19 27.24 -11.63
CA MET A 1 13.95 25.82 -12.01
C MET A 1 12.45 25.63 -12.20
N ALA A 2 11.98 24.55 -12.83
CA ALA A 2 10.53 24.37 -13.07
C ALA A 2 9.71 24.43 -11.77
N HIS A 3 10.19 23.79 -10.70
CA HIS A 3 9.56 23.79 -9.37
C HIS A 3 9.56 25.15 -8.63
N THR A 4 10.16 26.20 -9.21
CA THR A 4 10.11 27.56 -8.66
C THR A 4 9.39 28.55 -9.59
N SER A 5 8.73 28.05 -10.64
CA SER A 5 8.09 28.91 -11.64
C SER A 5 6.67 29.31 -11.18
N PRO A 6 6.15 30.47 -11.63
CA PRO A 6 4.77 30.85 -11.37
C PRO A 6 3.76 29.81 -11.89
N GLU A 7 4.08 29.14 -12.99
CA GLU A 7 3.23 28.09 -13.56
C GLU A 7 3.13 26.87 -12.64
N PHE A 8 4.24 26.47 -12.01
CA PHE A 8 4.22 25.39 -11.01
C PHE A 8 3.40 25.79 -9.78
N GLU A 9 3.54 27.03 -9.32
CA GLU A 9 2.74 27.56 -8.20
C GLU A 9 1.23 27.51 -8.49
N THR A 10 0.81 27.89 -9.69
CA THR A 10 -0.58 27.80 -10.12
C THR A 10 -1.04 26.34 -10.15
N MET A 11 -0.26 25.46 -10.78
CA MET A 11 -0.63 24.04 -10.88
C MET A 11 -0.76 23.36 -9.51
N VAL A 12 0.09 23.68 -8.53
CA VAL A 12 -0.07 23.14 -7.17
C VAL A 12 -1.39 23.61 -6.56
N ARG A 13 -1.78 24.88 -6.75
CA ARG A 13 -3.04 25.40 -6.21
C ARG A 13 -4.25 24.78 -6.89
N ASP A 14 -4.20 24.63 -8.21
CA ASP A 14 -5.25 23.99 -8.99
C ASP A 14 -5.41 22.53 -8.55
N ALA A 15 -4.30 21.82 -8.31
CA ALA A 15 -4.32 20.45 -7.80
C ALA A 15 -4.92 20.35 -6.38
N LEU A 16 -4.61 21.28 -5.47
CA LEU A 16 -5.24 21.31 -4.15
C LEU A 16 -6.75 21.50 -4.24
N GLU A 17 -7.19 22.40 -5.13
CA GLU A 17 -8.61 22.70 -5.30
C GLU A 17 -9.38 21.56 -5.97
N GLU A 18 -8.85 21.01 -7.07
CA GLU A 18 -9.49 19.94 -7.84
C GLU A 18 -9.65 18.69 -6.97
N TRP A 19 -8.54 18.21 -6.40
CA TRP A 19 -8.48 16.95 -5.64
C TRP A 19 -8.83 17.11 -4.16
N LYS A 20 -9.37 18.27 -3.76
CA LYS A 20 -9.83 18.57 -2.39
C LYS A 20 -8.75 18.29 -1.32
N VAL A 21 -7.52 18.66 -1.62
CA VAL A 21 -6.37 18.46 -0.72
C VAL A 21 -6.22 19.66 0.21
N PRO A 22 -6.34 19.49 1.54
CA PRO A 22 -6.19 20.60 2.48
C PRO A 22 -4.79 21.20 2.42
N GLY A 23 -3.74 20.37 2.34
CA GLY A 23 -2.37 20.84 2.22
C GLY A 23 -1.36 19.80 1.76
N LEU A 24 -0.25 20.31 1.24
CA LEU A 24 0.87 19.54 0.69
C LEU A 24 2.21 20.10 1.19
N SER A 25 3.18 19.23 1.41
CA SER A 25 4.59 19.57 1.59
C SER A 25 5.42 18.92 0.48
N ILE A 26 6.16 19.73 -0.27
CA ILE A 26 6.90 19.31 -1.46
C ILE A 26 8.39 19.58 -1.24
N SER A 27 9.24 18.61 -1.56
CA SER A 27 10.67 18.82 -1.66
C SER A 27 11.22 18.27 -2.97
N VAL A 28 12.10 19.04 -3.62
CA VAL A 28 12.74 18.67 -4.88
C VAL A 28 14.25 18.68 -4.70
N ILE A 29 14.89 17.61 -5.16
CA ILE A 29 16.33 17.41 -5.15
C ILE A 29 16.84 17.65 -6.57
N SER A 30 17.83 18.52 -6.72
CA SER A 30 18.48 18.83 -8.00
C SER A 30 20.00 18.88 -7.82
N GLY A 31 20.69 17.81 -8.20
CA GLY A 31 22.11 17.67 -7.88
C GLY A 31 22.31 17.57 -6.37
N GLU A 32 23.03 18.56 -5.81
CA GLU A 32 23.28 18.66 -4.36
C GLU A 32 22.27 19.58 -3.65
N ASP A 33 21.43 20.31 -4.41
CA ASP A 33 20.49 21.27 -3.85
C ASP A 33 19.17 20.58 -3.47
N ILE A 34 18.65 20.91 -2.29
CA ILE A 34 17.32 20.51 -1.83
C ILE A 34 16.47 21.77 -1.68
N TRP A 35 15.41 21.86 -2.47
CA TRP A 35 14.36 22.87 -2.35
C TRP A 35 13.17 22.28 -1.61
N ALA A 36 12.47 23.08 -0.82
CA ALA A 36 11.21 22.67 -0.19
C ALA A 36 10.24 23.83 -0.04
N LYS A 37 8.95 23.51 -0.19
CA LYS A 37 7.84 24.44 0.03
C LYS A 37 6.57 23.67 0.38
N ALA A 38 5.73 24.30 1.19
CA ALA A 38 4.43 23.76 1.58
C ALA A 38 3.30 24.70 1.15
N TYR A 39 2.11 24.12 1.06
CA TYR A 39 0.89 24.77 0.57
C TYR A 39 -0.30 24.30 1.39
N GLY A 40 -1.27 25.19 1.61
CA GLY A 40 -2.53 24.84 2.27
C GLY A 40 -2.42 24.66 3.79
N LEU A 41 -3.33 23.87 4.35
CA LEU A 41 -3.57 23.71 5.77
C LEU A 41 -3.21 22.30 6.25
N ALA A 42 -2.44 22.22 7.34
CA ALA A 42 -2.20 20.98 8.08
C ALA A 42 -3.45 20.58 8.89
N GLN A 43 -4.17 21.56 9.41
CA GLN A 43 -5.39 21.35 10.19
C GLN A 43 -6.35 22.52 10.01
N PHE A 44 -7.63 22.20 9.81
CA PHE A 44 -8.69 23.22 9.77
C PHE A 44 -8.91 23.86 11.16
N PRO A 45 -9.27 25.15 11.20
CA PRO A 45 -9.55 26.01 10.05
C PRO A 45 -8.32 26.77 9.49
N ASP A 46 -7.23 26.90 10.24
CA ASP A 46 -6.21 27.93 9.97
C ASP A 46 -4.75 27.51 10.26
N THR A 47 -4.48 26.24 10.56
CA THR A 47 -3.10 25.78 10.75
C THR A 47 -2.47 25.45 9.41
N GLU A 48 -1.47 26.21 8.99
CA GLU A 48 -0.77 26.02 7.71
C GLU A 48 0.13 24.77 7.70
N VAL A 49 0.33 24.18 6.53
CA VAL A 49 1.42 23.21 6.31
C VAL A 49 2.74 23.97 6.18
N HIS A 50 3.80 23.41 6.75
CA HIS A 50 5.17 23.89 6.61
C HIS A 50 6.08 22.80 6.00
N PRO A 51 7.23 23.17 5.41
CA PRO A 51 8.19 22.18 4.91
C PRO A 51 8.66 21.15 5.95
N ASP A 52 8.60 21.50 7.23
CA ASP A 52 8.92 20.68 8.40
C ASP A 52 7.68 20.10 9.11
N SER A 53 6.48 20.23 8.53
CA SER A 53 5.30 19.50 8.98
C SER A 53 5.53 17.99 8.87
N ILE A 54 5.12 17.28 9.91
CA ILE A 54 5.27 15.83 10.03
C ILE A 54 4.06 15.15 9.40
N PHE A 55 4.31 14.17 8.54
CA PHE A 55 3.32 13.28 7.95
C PHE A 55 3.70 11.83 8.25
N ASP A 56 2.70 10.95 8.26
CA ASP A 56 2.97 9.51 8.16
C ASP A 56 3.39 9.19 6.72
N GLY A 57 4.52 8.51 6.56
CA GLY A 57 5.04 8.09 5.27
C GLY A 57 4.39 6.82 4.72
N GLY A 58 3.53 6.15 5.48
CA GLY A 58 2.86 4.94 5.02
C GLY A 58 3.82 3.93 4.41
N SER A 59 3.43 3.33 3.29
CA SER A 59 4.24 2.28 2.64
C SER A 59 5.62 2.72 2.16
N THR A 60 5.93 4.02 2.10
CA THR A 60 7.31 4.48 1.84
C THR A 60 8.27 4.11 2.98
N ALA A 61 7.75 3.82 4.19
CA ALA A 61 8.49 3.30 5.33
C ALA A 61 9.27 2.00 5.02
N LYS A 62 8.76 1.18 4.09
CA LYS A 62 9.35 -0.10 3.70
C LYS A 62 10.79 0.01 3.24
N CYS A 63 11.16 1.11 2.59
CA CYS A 63 12.54 1.31 2.13
C CYS A 63 13.52 1.52 3.30
N PHE A 64 13.09 2.13 4.41
CA PHE A 64 13.91 2.25 5.62
C PHE A 64 14.06 0.91 6.31
N THR A 65 12.99 0.14 6.43
CA THR A 65 13.02 -1.21 7.00
C THR A 65 13.94 -2.12 6.18
N ALA A 66 13.84 -2.08 4.86
CA ALA A 66 14.75 -2.78 3.97
C ALA A 66 16.21 -2.37 4.18
N ALA A 67 16.49 -1.07 4.30
CA ALA A 67 17.83 -0.56 4.59
C ALA A 67 18.35 -1.03 5.96
N ALA A 68 17.50 -1.05 6.99
CA ALA A 68 17.84 -1.52 8.32
C ALA A 68 18.13 -3.03 8.34
N VAL A 69 17.36 -3.84 7.61
CA VAL A 69 17.60 -5.29 7.44
C VAL A 69 18.88 -5.55 6.64
N ALA A 70 19.23 -4.69 5.68
CA ALA A 70 20.46 -4.84 4.92
C ALA A 70 21.73 -4.68 5.78
N LEU A 71 21.67 -3.94 6.89
CA LEU A 71 22.83 -3.74 7.77
C LEU A 71 23.36 -5.06 8.37
N PRO A 72 22.57 -5.87 9.10
CA PRO A 72 23.03 -7.15 9.61
C PRO A 72 23.34 -8.16 8.50
N VAL A 73 22.61 -8.14 7.38
CA VAL A 73 22.86 -9.04 6.24
C VAL A 73 24.26 -8.82 5.62
N HIS A 74 24.78 -7.60 5.70
CA HIS A 74 26.09 -7.24 5.17
C HIS A 74 27.19 -7.12 6.25
N ASP A 75 26.91 -7.59 7.47
CA ASP A 75 27.84 -7.60 8.60
C ASP A 75 28.03 -9.04 9.12
N ASP A 76 28.79 -9.85 8.36
CA ASP A 76 29.09 -11.25 8.72
C ASP A 76 29.93 -11.39 10.00
N GLU A 77 30.63 -10.33 10.42
CA GLU A 77 31.38 -10.33 11.68
C GLU A 77 30.43 -10.28 12.88
N ALA A 78 29.43 -9.38 12.85
CA ALA A 78 28.46 -9.25 13.92
C ALA A 78 27.30 -10.26 13.83
N PHE A 79 26.90 -10.65 12.62
CA PHE A 79 25.73 -11.51 12.34
C PHE A 79 26.09 -12.67 11.40
N PRO A 80 26.97 -13.59 11.83
CA PRO A 80 27.47 -14.66 10.96
C PRO A 80 26.35 -15.56 10.44
N GLY A 81 26.30 -15.73 9.12
CA GLY A 81 25.30 -16.55 8.44
C GLY A 81 23.88 -15.97 8.41
N VAL A 82 23.73 -14.66 8.62
CA VAL A 82 22.54 -13.88 8.23
C VAL A 82 22.78 -13.30 6.85
N GLU A 83 22.14 -13.90 5.86
CA GLU A 83 22.26 -13.56 4.43
C GLU A 83 20.86 -13.32 3.82
N TRP A 84 20.77 -12.69 2.64
CA TRP A 84 19.49 -12.46 1.95
C TRP A 84 18.70 -13.75 1.69
N GLU A 85 19.39 -14.86 1.48
CA GLU A 85 18.82 -16.18 1.22
C GLU A 85 18.62 -17.01 2.51
N THR A 86 18.95 -16.45 3.68
CA THR A 86 18.75 -17.15 4.95
C THR A 86 17.26 -17.40 5.17
N PRO A 87 16.83 -18.67 5.35
CA PRO A 87 15.43 -18.96 5.59
C PRO A 87 14.95 -18.23 6.85
N VAL A 88 13.85 -17.48 6.75
CA VAL A 88 13.27 -16.72 7.87
C VAL A 88 13.00 -17.62 9.09
N LYS A 89 12.61 -18.88 8.87
CA LYS A 89 12.44 -19.89 9.91
C LYS A 89 13.70 -20.12 10.77
N ARG A 90 14.91 -19.94 10.21
CA ARG A 90 16.17 -20.02 10.96
C ARG A 90 16.33 -18.85 11.93
N LEU A 91 15.74 -17.70 11.60
CA LEU A 91 15.79 -16.48 12.39
C LEU A 91 14.68 -16.43 13.44
N LEU A 92 13.46 -16.83 13.06
CA LEU A 92 12.24 -16.71 13.89
C LEU A 92 11.85 -18.00 14.62
N GLY A 93 12.46 -19.14 14.28
CA GLY A 93 12.16 -20.43 14.90
C GLY A 93 11.01 -21.20 14.24
N ASP A 94 10.61 -22.31 14.86
CA ASP A 94 9.65 -23.27 14.30
C ASP A 94 8.20 -22.78 14.24
N ASP A 95 7.86 -21.74 15.01
CA ASP A 95 6.53 -21.15 15.07
C ASP A 95 6.21 -20.30 13.82
N PHE A 96 7.21 -19.99 12.98
CA PHE A 96 7.01 -19.34 11.68
C PHE A 96 6.57 -20.36 10.63
N VAL A 97 5.35 -20.20 10.13
CA VAL A 97 4.73 -21.08 9.13
C VAL A 97 4.43 -20.29 7.86
N MET A 98 4.88 -20.79 6.72
CA MET A 98 4.47 -20.32 5.39
C MET A 98 3.63 -21.39 4.70
N GLY A 99 2.61 -20.99 3.94
CA GLY A 99 1.88 -21.89 3.06
C GLY A 99 2.81 -22.51 2.01
N GLY A 100 2.47 -23.72 1.54
CA GLY A 100 3.20 -24.36 0.45
C GLY A 100 2.88 -23.70 -0.90
N GLY A 101 3.90 -23.39 -1.70
CA GLY A 101 3.74 -22.78 -3.03
C GLY A 101 4.76 -21.67 -3.28
N ILE A 102 4.80 -21.16 -4.52
CA ILE A 102 5.50 -19.91 -4.85
C ILE A 102 4.45 -18.95 -5.38
N SER A 103 4.08 -17.96 -4.57
CA SER A 103 3.28 -16.82 -4.98
C SER A 103 4.07 -15.54 -4.72
N VAL A 104 3.84 -14.52 -5.55
CA VAL A 104 4.34 -13.17 -5.31
C VAL A 104 3.12 -12.32 -5.04
N THR A 105 3.02 -11.83 -3.81
CA THR A 105 1.97 -10.91 -3.38
C THR A 105 2.62 -9.76 -2.62
N TYR A 106 1.99 -8.59 -2.68
CA TYR A 106 2.36 -7.48 -1.83
C TYR A 106 1.97 -7.82 -0.39
N SER A 107 2.92 -7.72 0.55
CA SER A 107 2.65 -8.07 1.94
C SER A 107 3.26 -7.07 2.91
N ASN A 108 2.39 -6.37 3.63
CA ASN A 108 2.78 -5.54 4.76
C ASN A 108 3.41 -6.40 5.87
N MET A 109 2.84 -7.57 6.15
CA MET A 109 3.27 -8.48 7.23
C MET A 109 4.75 -8.88 7.14
N MET A 110 5.33 -8.94 5.94
CA MET A 110 6.76 -9.25 5.80
C MET A 110 7.66 -8.16 6.40
N TYR A 111 7.23 -6.89 6.35
CA TYR A 111 7.99 -5.77 6.90
C TYR A 111 7.78 -5.56 8.40
N THR A 112 6.74 -6.16 8.97
CA THR A 112 6.41 -5.98 10.40
C THR A 112 7.23 -6.91 11.31
N THR A 113 7.95 -7.87 10.72
CA THR A 113 8.91 -8.74 11.41
C THR A 113 10.15 -8.01 11.93
N ALA A 114 10.41 -6.77 11.47
CA ALA A 114 11.52 -5.93 11.90
C ALA A 114 10.98 -4.63 12.51
N SER A 115 10.75 -4.58 13.84
CA SER A 115 10.18 -3.38 14.49
C SER A 115 10.43 -3.30 16.01
N TYR A 116 10.62 -2.07 16.52
CA TYR A 116 10.64 -1.68 17.94
C TYR A 116 9.94 -0.31 18.12
N MET A 117 8.90 -0.28 18.99
CA MET A 117 8.24 0.85 19.70
C MET A 117 7.09 1.69 19.06
N VAL A 118 6.05 1.87 19.91
CA VAL A 118 4.79 2.66 19.90
C VAL A 118 3.51 1.99 19.32
N GLU A 119 2.39 2.24 20.00
CA GLU A 119 1.14 1.48 20.26
C GLU A 119 0.42 0.69 19.14
N VAL A 120 0.94 0.65 17.91
CA VAL A 120 0.54 -0.30 16.86
C VAL A 120 1.76 -1.18 16.51
N LEU A 121 2.09 -2.09 17.44
CA LEU A 121 3.31 -2.91 17.42
C LEU A 121 3.51 -3.74 16.14
N SER A 122 2.43 -4.11 15.46
CA SER A 122 2.43 -5.05 14.34
C SER A 122 2.47 -4.40 12.95
N GLY A 123 2.56 -3.07 12.82
CA GLY A 123 2.56 -2.36 11.52
C GLY A 123 3.83 -1.55 11.21
N GLN A 124 4.72 -1.38 12.19
CA GLN A 124 5.74 -0.34 12.18
C GLN A 124 6.68 -0.36 10.97
N GLY A 125 7.31 -1.50 10.70
CA GLY A 125 8.25 -1.61 9.58
C GLY A 125 7.58 -1.52 8.20
N ALA A 126 6.26 -1.73 8.12
CA ALA A 126 5.52 -1.69 6.87
C ALA A 126 5.00 -0.28 6.52
N GLY A 127 4.72 0.55 7.52
CA GLY A 127 3.91 1.75 7.31
C GLY A 127 4.20 2.95 8.22
N ILE A 128 4.71 2.76 9.44
CA ILE A 128 4.57 3.76 10.51
C ILE A 128 5.89 4.51 10.71
N VAL A 129 6.29 5.30 9.72
CA VAL A 129 7.42 6.23 9.81
C VAL A 129 6.94 7.65 9.60
N PHE A 130 6.92 8.41 10.69
CA PHE A 130 6.59 9.83 10.68
C PHE A 130 7.82 10.67 10.34
N SER A 131 7.73 11.52 9.32
CA SER A 131 8.85 12.32 8.85
C SER A 131 8.38 13.58 8.13
N THR A 132 9.34 14.37 7.63
CA THR A 132 9.09 15.59 6.86
C THR A 132 9.53 15.40 5.40
N ALA A 133 8.99 16.22 4.50
CA ALA A 133 9.40 16.18 3.09
C ALA A 133 10.91 16.45 2.93
N THR A 134 11.47 17.33 3.77
CA THR A 134 12.89 17.66 3.74
C THR A 134 13.79 16.53 4.24
N ASP A 135 13.35 15.74 5.22
CA ASP A 135 14.14 14.60 5.72
C ASP A 135 14.08 13.41 4.74
N TYR A 136 12.92 13.13 4.15
CA TYR A 136 12.84 12.22 3.01
C TYR A 136 13.73 12.66 1.85
N ALA A 137 13.81 13.97 1.57
CA ALA A 137 14.68 14.46 0.51
C ALA A 137 16.16 14.21 0.80
N LYS A 138 16.60 14.33 2.05
CA LYS A 138 17.97 13.97 2.46
C LYS A 138 18.21 12.46 2.31
N TRP A 139 17.23 11.64 2.67
CA TRP A 139 17.30 10.18 2.50
C TRP A 139 17.44 9.79 1.02
N ILE A 140 16.58 10.33 0.16
CA ILE A 140 16.64 10.10 -1.29
C ILE A 140 17.94 10.64 -1.87
N HIS A 141 18.41 11.81 -1.44
CA HIS A 141 19.70 12.34 -1.85
C HIS A 141 20.84 11.38 -1.51
N ALA A 142 20.81 10.77 -0.32
CA ALA A 142 21.80 9.79 0.09
C ALA A 142 21.74 8.50 -0.73
N LEU A 143 20.54 7.97 -1.01
CA LEU A 143 20.30 6.79 -1.85
C LEU A 143 20.73 7.04 -3.32
N MET A 144 20.34 8.18 -3.88
CA MET A 144 20.64 8.56 -5.25
C MET A 144 22.14 8.74 -5.48
N ASN A 145 22.83 9.37 -4.54
CA ASN A 145 24.28 9.60 -4.60
C ASN A 145 25.11 8.47 -3.99
N ARG A 146 24.46 7.40 -3.50
CA ARG A 146 25.09 6.23 -2.85
C ARG A 146 26.08 6.61 -1.74
N THR A 147 25.68 7.58 -0.91
CA THR A 147 26.51 8.07 0.20
C THR A 147 26.26 7.28 1.49
N GLY A 148 27.18 7.39 2.45
CA GLY A 148 27.04 6.75 3.77
C GLY A 148 25.78 7.24 4.52
N PRO A 149 25.31 6.49 5.52
CA PRO A 149 26.01 5.41 6.22
C PRO A 149 25.95 4.04 5.54
N LEU A 150 25.12 3.86 4.51
CA LEU A 150 25.00 2.60 3.79
C LEU A 150 26.21 2.35 2.88
N SER A 151 26.65 1.09 2.79
CA SER A 151 27.71 0.69 1.86
C SER A 151 27.21 0.70 0.42
N LEU A 152 28.13 0.76 -0.56
CA LEU A 152 27.77 0.70 -1.98
C LEU A 152 27.00 -0.57 -2.34
N THR A 153 27.37 -1.71 -1.72
CA THR A 153 26.68 -2.98 -1.92
C THR A 153 25.24 -2.93 -1.42
N VAL A 154 24.99 -2.30 -0.26
CA VAL A 154 23.63 -2.12 0.27
C VAL A 154 22.81 -1.25 -0.68
N HIS A 155 23.36 -0.13 -1.17
CA HIS A 155 22.67 0.72 -2.16
C HIS A 155 22.27 -0.05 -3.44
N GLU A 156 23.13 -0.95 -3.91
CA GLU A 156 22.86 -1.78 -5.07
C GLU A 156 21.76 -2.82 -4.80
N GLU A 157 21.81 -3.52 -3.67
CA GLU A 157 20.81 -4.54 -3.34
C GLU A 157 19.43 -3.94 -3.02
N LEU A 158 19.36 -2.73 -2.44
CA LEU A 158 18.10 -2.03 -2.18
C LEU A 158 17.34 -1.70 -3.47
N THR A 159 18.06 -1.32 -4.53
CA THR A 159 17.48 -0.84 -5.79
C THR A 159 17.46 -1.87 -6.91
N LYS A 160 17.86 -3.12 -6.61
CA LYS A 160 17.91 -4.24 -7.54
C LYS A 160 16.51 -4.86 -7.68
N PRO A 161 15.90 -4.83 -8.89
CA PRO A 161 14.61 -5.45 -9.12
C PRO A 161 14.65 -6.97 -8.89
N ARG A 162 13.60 -7.50 -8.25
CA ARG A 162 13.46 -8.93 -7.92
C ARG A 162 12.18 -9.54 -8.49
N THR A 163 11.16 -8.72 -8.71
CA THR A 163 9.87 -9.20 -9.21
C THR A 163 9.19 -8.19 -10.12
N ILE A 164 8.29 -8.66 -11.00
CA ILE A 164 7.42 -7.82 -11.83
C ILE A 164 6.08 -7.70 -11.10
N GLN A 165 5.60 -6.48 -10.88
CA GLN A 165 4.38 -6.23 -10.09
C GLN A 165 3.11 -6.22 -10.95
N ASN A 166 3.15 -5.64 -12.14
CA ASN A 166 1.96 -5.38 -12.97
C ASN A 166 1.96 -6.21 -14.26
N THR A 167 1.87 -7.54 -14.15
CA THR A 167 1.91 -8.44 -15.32
C THR A 167 0.63 -8.42 -16.17
N GLU A 168 -0.50 -7.99 -15.62
CA GLU A 168 -1.83 -8.13 -16.25
C GLU A 168 -2.55 -6.80 -16.51
N LYS A 169 -2.04 -5.68 -15.99
CA LYS A 169 -2.65 -4.34 -16.18
C LYS A 169 -2.07 -3.64 -17.40
N GLU A 170 -2.92 -2.91 -18.13
CA GLU A 170 -2.45 -1.99 -19.17
C GLU A 170 -1.50 -0.96 -18.57
N LEU A 171 -0.41 -0.67 -19.29
CA LEU A 171 0.58 0.29 -18.83
C LEU A 171 0.10 1.71 -19.08
N ALA A 172 0.28 2.58 -18.08
CA ALA A 172 0.08 4.01 -18.26
C ALA A 172 0.99 4.55 -19.38
N PRO A 173 0.58 5.58 -20.12
CA PRO A 173 1.35 6.11 -21.25
C PRO A 173 2.80 6.42 -20.88
N PHE A 174 3.75 5.91 -21.67
CA PHE A 174 5.20 6.10 -21.46
C PHE A 174 5.81 5.45 -20.22
N HIS A 175 5.04 4.69 -19.44
CA HIS A 175 5.55 3.86 -18.35
C HIS A 175 5.99 2.47 -18.84
N SER A 176 6.96 1.88 -18.16
CA SER A 176 7.25 0.45 -18.29
C SER A 176 6.41 -0.37 -17.31
N HIS A 177 6.57 -1.69 -17.34
CA HIS A 177 6.21 -2.52 -16.19
C HIS A 177 6.92 -2.02 -14.93
N MET A 178 6.20 -2.08 -13.81
CA MET A 178 6.71 -1.83 -12.48
C MET A 178 7.43 -3.07 -11.99
N LEU A 179 8.68 -2.89 -11.56
CA LEU A 179 9.46 -3.93 -10.92
C LEU A 179 9.59 -3.61 -9.44
N TYR A 180 9.52 -4.62 -8.59
CA TYR A 180 9.66 -4.48 -7.15
C TYR A 180 11.06 -4.90 -6.70
N ALA A 181 11.71 -4.05 -5.91
CA ALA A 181 12.99 -4.26 -5.25
C ALA A 181 12.78 -4.38 -3.73
N LEU A 182 13.74 -3.96 -2.90
CA LEU A 182 13.58 -4.03 -1.44
C LEU A 182 12.88 -2.75 -0.94
N GLY A 183 11.55 -2.79 -0.83
CA GLY A 183 10.72 -1.67 -0.36
C GLY A 183 10.63 -0.51 -1.36
N LEU A 184 10.98 -0.76 -2.63
CA LEU A 184 11.05 0.23 -3.69
C LEU A 184 10.49 -0.34 -5.00
N VAL A 185 9.76 0.49 -5.72
CA VAL A 185 9.38 0.30 -7.11
C VAL A 185 10.46 0.87 -8.02
N VAL A 186 10.79 0.12 -9.06
CA VAL A 186 11.70 0.48 -10.14
C VAL A 186 10.96 0.37 -11.46
N GLU A 187 10.84 1.48 -12.16
CA GLU A 187 10.19 1.56 -13.46
C GLU A 187 10.96 2.50 -14.39
N SER A 188 10.44 2.71 -15.59
CA SER A 188 10.88 3.78 -16.48
C SER A 188 9.72 4.65 -16.92
N TYR A 189 9.93 5.96 -16.94
CA TYR A 189 9.04 6.92 -17.58
C TYR A 189 9.76 7.59 -18.74
N ARG A 190 9.18 7.56 -19.94
CA ARG A 190 9.80 8.07 -21.19
C ARG A 190 11.23 7.57 -21.39
N GLY A 191 11.46 6.30 -21.07
CA GLY A 191 12.75 5.62 -21.21
C GLY A 191 13.81 6.01 -20.17
N ARG A 192 13.43 6.75 -19.11
CA ARG A 192 14.33 7.13 -18.01
C ARG A 192 13.97 6.38 -16.75
N LYS A 193 14.97 5.84 -16.07
CA LYS A 193 14.76 5.08 -14.83
C LYS A 193 14.19 5.98 -13.73
N VAL A 194 13.11 5.51 -13.11
CA VAL A 194 12.47 6.09 -11.94
C VAL A 194 12.51 5.04 -10.82
N ILE A 195 12.91 5.45 -9.62
CA ILE A 195 12.93 4.61 -8.43
C ILE A 195 12.15 5.34 -7.33
N GLY A 196 11.39 4.63 -6.52
CA GLY A 196 10.75 5.20 -5.34
C GLY A 196 9.70 4.29 -4.75
N ASN A 197 8.72 4.86 -4.06
CA ASN A 197 7.54 4.16 -3.58
C ASN A 197 6.45 5.18 -3.22
N ASP A 198 5.22 4.72 -3.13
CA ASP A 198 4.11 5.50 -2.57
C ASP A 198 3.70 4.95 -1.21
N GLY A 199 2.91 5.71 -0.48
CA GLY A 199 2.37 5.31 0.80
C GLY A 199 1.06 6.04 1.12
N ASP A 200 0.09 5.24 1.55
CA ASP A 200 -1.24 5.69 1.94
C ASP A 200 -1.56 5.17 3.33
N VAL A 201 -1.94 6.07 4.23
CA VAL A 201 -2.44 5.76 5.57
C VAL A 201 -3.47 6.81 5.94
N TYR A 202 -4.75 6.40 6.03
CA TYR A 202 -5.85 7.18 6.64
C TYR A 202 -5.81 8.69 6.41
N GLY A 203 -6.10 9.10 5.17
CA GLY A 203 -6.11 10.51 4.79
C GLY A 203 -4.74 11.17 4.75
N LEU A 204 -3.65 10.40 4.77
CA LEU A 204 -2.28 10.87 4.50
C LEU A 204 -1.72 10.12 3.30
N HIS A 205 -1.05 10.85 2.43
CA HIS A 205 -0.39 10.32 1.25
C HIS A 205 1.07 10.75 1.21
N SER A 206 1.92 9.88 0.67
CA SER A 206 3.33 10.15 0.42
C SER A 206 3.76 9.57 -0.93
N LEU A 207 4.42 10.42 -1.71
CA LEU A 207 5.09 10.04 -2.95
C LEU A 207 6.57 10.37 -2.80
N ILE A 208 7.42 9.33 -2.93
CA ILE A 208 8.87 9.50 -3.06
C ILE A 208 9.32 8.95 -4.40
N ARG A 209 10.05 9.74 -5.19
CA ARG A 209 10.59 9.33 -6.49
C ARG A 209 11.94 9.97 -6.77
N TRP A 210 12.84 9.27 -7.45
CA TRP A 210 14.07 9.85 -7.98
C TRP A 210 14.54 9.17 -9.27
N MET A 211 15.34 9.92 -10.00
CA MET A 211 15.89 9.59 -11.30
C MET A 211 17.42 9.70 -11.22
N PRO A 212 18.13 8.59 -10.94
CA PRO A 212 19.57 8.63 -10.65
C PRO A 212 20.41 9.27 -11.76
N GLU A 213 20.07 9.01 -13.02
CA GLU A 213 20.79 9.55 -14.19
C GLU A 213 20.68 11.07 -14.33
N LEU A 214 19.62 11.66 -13.76
CA LEU A 214 19.37 13.10 -13.78
C LEU A 214 19.83 13.78 -12.51
N LYS A 215 20.26 13.02 -11.50
CA LYS A 215 20.49 13.51 -10.14
C LYS A 215 19.30 14.34 -9.63
N TRP A 216 18.10 13.86 -9.91
CA TRP A 216 16.87 14.56 -9.59
C TRP A 216 15.93 13.68 -8.78
N GLY A 217 15.24 14.24 -7.80
CA GLY A 217 14.22 13.53 -7.03
C GLY A 217 13.17 14.46 -6.46
N ILE A 218 12.08 13.87 -5.98
CA ILE A 218 10.94 14.58 -5.43
C ILE A 218 10.33 13.79 -4.27
N VAL A 219 9.84 14.55 -3.31
CA VAL A 219 9.01 14.09 -2.20
C VAL A 219 7.76 14.97 -2.18
N ILE A 220 6.59 14.36 -2.14
CA ILE A 220 5.31 15.05 -1.93
C ILE A 220 4.58 14.32 -0.80
N LEU A 221 4.23 15.05 0.25
CA LEU A 221 3.45 14.55 1.38
C LEU A 221 2.14 15.35 1.45
N GLY A 222 1.01 14.67 1.63
CA GLY A 222 -0.30 15.30 1.68
C GLY A 222 -1.22 14.73 2.74
N ASN A 223 -2.25 15.49 3.09
CA ASN A 223 -3.18 15.20 4.20
C ASN A 223 -4.64 15.07 3.74
N SER A 224 -4.86 14.40 2.61
CA SER A 224 -6.15 13.83 2.24
C SER A 224 -5.99 12.63 1.30
N GLU A 225 -7.07 11.93 1.02
CA GLU A 225 -7.11 10.85 0.01
C GLU A 225 -6.76 11.35 -1.40
N GLY A 226 -7.32 12.50 -1.81
CA GLY A 226 -7.01 13.12 -3.11
C GLY A 226 -5.56 13.61 -3.25
N ALA A 227 -4.75 13.53 -2.19
CA ALA A 227 -3.34 13.90 -2.27
C ALA A 227 -2.53 12.93 -3.14
N PHE A 228 -2.98 11.67 -3.33
CA PHE A 228 -2.39 10.74 -4.29
C PHE A 228 -2.42 11.34 -5.71
N ASP A 229 -3.60 11.71 -6.18
CA ASP A 229 -3.82 12.21 -7.54
C ASP A 229 -3.06 13.52 -7.79
N ALA A 230 -3.12 14.44 -6.81
CA ALA A 230 -2.36 15.69 -6.85
C ALA A 230 -0.85 15.43 -6.92
N ALA A 231 -0.31 14.54 -6.08
CA ALA A 231 1.12 14.22 -6.06
C ALA A 231 1.58 13.59 -7.39
N PHE A 232 0.81 12.64 -7.91
CA PHE A 232 1.10 11.93 -9.15
C PHE A 232 1.19 12.90 -10.35
N MET A 233 0.19 13.78 -10.50
CA MET A 233 0.17 14.79 -11.55
C MET A 233 1.35 15.77 -11.44
N LEU A 234 1.61 16.30 -10.23
CA LEU A 234 2.70 17.25 -10.00
C LEU A 234 4.07 16.64 -10.31
N PHE A 235 4.27 15.37 -9.94
CA PHE A 235 5.48 14.63 -10.27
C PHE A 235 5.67 14.53 -11.78
N LEU A 236 4.66 14.05 -12.52
CA LEU A 236 4.77 13.83 -13.96
C LEU A 236 4.97 15.13 -14.74
N TRP A 237 4.28 16.21 -14.33
CA TRP A 237 4.50 17.52 -14.94
C TRP A 237 5.92 18.02 -14.75
N LEU A 238 6.49 17.88 -13.54
CA LEU A 238 7.86 18.29 -13.26
C LEU A 238 8.88 17.44 -14.03
N VAL A 239 8.61 16.15 -14.20
CA VAL A 239 9.46 15.27 -15.02
C VAL A 239 9.37 15.66 -16.50
N ASP A 240 8.19 15.95 -17.04
CA ASP A 240 8.04 16.41 -18.43
C ASP A 240 8.74 17.76 -18.66
N GLU A 241 8.72 18.67 -17.67
CA GLU A 241 9.55 19.89 -17.69
C GLU A 241 11.05 19.57 -17.68
N LEU A 242 11.49 18.68 -16.80
CA LEU A 242 12.89 18.26 -16.66
C LEU A 242 13.44 17.61 -17.93
N LEU A 243 12.60 16.84 -18.63
CA LEU A 243 12.92 16.19 -19.90
C LEU A 243 12.69 17.08 -21.12
N ALA A 244 12.26 18.34 -20.92
CA ALA A 244 11.94 19.29 -21.96
C ALA A 244 10.93 18.76 -23.00
N VAL A 245 9.93 17.99 -22.55
CA VAL A 245 8.91 17.41 -23.41
C VAL A 245 8.04 18.52 -24.01
N PRO A 246 7.84 18.56 -25.35
CA PRO A 246 6.96 19.54 -25.98
C PRO A 246 5.54 19.47 -25.42
N ARG A 247 4.92 20.62 -25.16
CA ARG A 247 3.58 20.69 -24.53
C ARG A 247 2.51 19.89 -25.27
N GLY A 248 2.54 19.86 -26.61
CA GLY A 248 1.60 19.09 -27.43
C GLY A 248 1.82 17.56 -27.42
N GLU A 249 2.91 17.09 -26.81
CA GLU A 249 3.24 15.65 -26.65
C GLU A 249 3.06 15.17 -25.20
N ARG A 250 2.61 16.05 -24.31
CA ARG A 250 2.34 15.71 -22.91
C ARG A 250 0.96 15.08 -22.80
N VAL A 251 0.86 14.11 -21.91
CA VAL A 251 -0.41 13.52 -21.52
C VAL A 251 -1.13 14.53 -20.64
N ASP A 252 -2.45 14.61 -20.80
CA ASP A 252 -3.30 15.26 -19.83
C ASP A 252 -3.50 14.31 -18.65
N TRP A 253 -2.61 14.43 -17.66
CA TRP A 253 -2.59 13.53 -16.51
C TRP A 253 -3.79 13.74 -15.57
N GLU A 254 -4.38 14.93 -15.58
CA GLU A 254 -5.60 15.22 -14.82
C GLU A 254 -6.79 14.46 -15.42
N GLU A 255 -7.04 14.60 -16.73
CA GLU A 255 -8.11 13.84 -17.39
C GLU A 255 -7.86 12.34 -17.36
N PHE A 256 -6.61 11.90 -17.48
CA PHE A 256 -6.24 10.49 -17.33
C PHE A 256 -6.65 9.95 -15.95
N GLN A 257 -6.41 10.72 -14.89
CA GLN A 257 -6.74 10.30 -13.54
C GLN A 257 -8.25 10.34 -13.28
N HIS A 258 -8.96 11.34 -13.80
CA HIS A 258 -10.43 11.35 -13.75
C HIS A 258 -11.04 10.14 -14.46
N GLU A 259 -10.52 9.74 -15.62
CA GLU A 259 -11.04 8.55 -16.31
C GLU A 259 -10.74 7.26 -15.54
N ASN A 260 -9.57 7.14 -14.91
CA ASN A 260 -9.27 6.02 -14.02
C ASN A 260 -10.23 5.95 -12.84
N ASN A 261 -10.50 7.09 -12.18
CA ASN A 261 -11.42 7.13 -11.04
C ASN A 261 -12.85 6.79 -11.48
N ARG A 262 -13.34 7.35 -12.61
CA ARG A 262 -14.65 6.99 -13.19
C ARG A 262 -14.76 5.51 -13.56
N LYS A 263 -13.65 4.91 -14.01
CA LYS A 263 -13.62 3.49 -14.34
C LYS A 263 -13.72 2.63 -13.07
N ALA A 264 -12.94 2.96 -12.04
CA ALA A 264 -12.99 2.27 -10.75
C ALA A 264 -14.40 2.35 -10.13
N GLU A 265 -15.03 3.52 -10.14
CA GLU A 265 -16.41 3.72 -9.66
C GLU A 265 -17.42 2.83 -10.41
N ARG A 266 -17.31 2.71 -11.75
CA ARG A 266 -18.19 1.84 -12.53
C ARG A 266 -17.98 0.36 -12.24
N GLU A 267 -16.73 -0.06 -12.08
CA GLU A 267 -16.39 -1.45 -11.74
C GLU A 267 -16.98 -1.81 -10.35
N GLU A 268 -16.87 -0.92 -9.38
CA GLU A 268 -17.50 -1.06 -8.06
C GLU A 268 -19.03 -1.12 -8.15
N GLU A 269 -19.66 -0.25 -8.94
CA GLU A 269 -21.11 -0.27 -9.18
C GLU A 269 -21.58 -1.59 -9.81
N ASP A 270 -20.86 -2.10 -10.81
CA ASP A 270 -21.18 -3.35 -11.49
C ASP A 270 -21.06 -4.56 -10.55
N GLU A 271 -20.01 -4.60 -9.71
CA GLU A 271 -19.87 -5.62 -8.67
C GLU A 271 -21.01 -5.56 -7.65
N VAL A 272 -21.42 -4.36 -7.23
CA VAL A 272 -22.57 -4.15 -6.35
C VAL A 272 -23.86 -4.67 -7.00
N LEU A 273 -24.10 -4.40 -8.28
CA LEU A 273 -25.27 -4.87 -9.00
C LEU A 273 -25.30 -6.40 -9.13
N GLN A 274 -24.16 -7.02 -9.46
CA GLN A 274 -24.03 -8.49 -9.55
C GLN A 274 -24.27 -9.16 -8.19
N SER A 275 -23.72 -8.60 -7.11
CA SER A 275 -23.91 -9.10 -5.72
C SER A 275 -25.36 -9.07 -5.22
N ASN A 276 -26.26 -8.36 -5.91
CA ASN A 276 -27.67 -8.25 -5.55
C ASN A 276 -28.58 -9.23 -6.32
N LEU A 277 -28.07 -9.89 -7.37
CA LEU A 277 -28.88 -10.63 -8.33
C LEU A 277 -29.04 -12.14 -8.03
N GLU A 278 -28.45 -12.66 -6.95
CA GLU A 278 -28.44 -14.11 -6.71
C GLU A 278 -29.10 -14.54 -5.40
N SER A 279 -30.21 -15.27 -5.52
CA SER A 279 -30.65 -16.31 -4.56
C SER A 279 -31.77 -17.17 -5.18
N ALA A 280 -31.42 -18.39 -5.59
CA ALA A 280 -32.40 -19.46 -5.88
C ALA A 280 -32.11 -20.77 -5.11
N VAL A 281 -30.97 -20.89 -4.43
CA VAL A 281 -30.55 -22.08 -3.66
C VAL A 281 -30.45 -21.72 -2.18
N PRO A 282 -31.17 -22.40 -1.28
CA PRO A 282 -31.13 -22.11 0.15
C PRO A 282 -29.82 -22.58 0.82
N MET A 283 -29.52 -22.03 2.00
CA MET A 283 -28.46 -22.50 2.89
C MET A 283 -28.68 -23.96 3.31
N SER A 284 -27.58 -24.69 3.54
CA SER A 284 -27.63 -26.07 4.04
C SER A 284 -28.11 -26.16 5.49
N LEU A 285 -27.86 -25.13 6.31
CA LEU A 285 -28.26 -25.04 7.70
C LEU A 285 -29.09 -23.78 7.99
N PRO A 286 -29.84 -23.73 9.11
CA PRO A 286 -30.28 -22.46 9.67
C PRO A 286 -29.09 -21.53 9.94
N ILE A 287 -29.30 -20.22 9.90
CA ILE A 287 -28.21 -19.23 10.04
C ILE A 287 -27.41 -19.41 11.34
N GLU A 288 -28.06 -19.85 12.41
CA GLU A 288 -27.44 -20.14 13.70
C GLU A 288 -26.39 -21.27 13.62
N GLY A 289 -26.50 -22.17 12.64
CA GLY A 289 -25.58 -23.28 12.43
C GLY A 289 -24.16 -22.84 12.02
N TYR A 290 -24.04 -21.64 11.46
CA TYR A 290 -22.79 -21.03 10.99
C TYR A 290 -22.12 -20.14 12.05
N VAL A 291 -22.76 -19.93 13.22
CA VAL A 291 -22.13 -19.22 14.35
C VAL A 291 -21.04 -20.11 14.95
N GLY A 292 -19.87 -19.54 15.22
CA GLY A 292 -18.75 -20.33 15.72
C GLY A 292 -17.44 -19.58 15.87
N VAL A 293 -16.46 -20.30 16.39
CA VAL A 293 -15.07 -19.87 16.47
C VAL A 293 -14.29 -20.66 15.44
N TYR A 294 -13.57 -19.96 14.57
CA TYR A 294 -12.79 -20.54 13.50
C TYR A 294 -11.33 -20.15 13.67
N GLU A 295 -10.41 -21.07 13.38
CA GLU A 295 -8.97 -20.85 13.57
C GLU A 295 -8.20 -21.07 12.27
N ASN A 296 -7.28 -20.14 11.99
CA ASN A 296 -6.25 -20.28 10.96
C ASN A 296 -4.88 -20.00 11.60
N ALA A 297 -3.84 -20.72 11.16
CA ALA A 297 -2.50 -20.59 11.76
C ALA A 297 -1.89 -19.19 11.59
N GLY A 298 -2.18 -18.49 10.48
CA GLY A 298 -1.66 -17.15 10.19
C GLY A 298 -2.61 -16.01 10.57
N TYR A 299 -3.92 -16.20 10.38
CA TYR A 299 -4.95 -15.20 10.68
C TYR A 299 -5.58 -15.35 12.07
N HIS A 300 -5.14 -16.35 12.84
CA HIS A 300 -5.61 -16.68 14.18
C HIS A 300 -7.13 -16.91 14.24
N ILE A 301 -7.76 -16.49 15.33
CA ILE A 301 -9.16 -16.76 15.63
C ILE A 301 -10.06 -15.75 14.92
N LEU A 302 -11.03 -16.24 14.15
CA LEU A 302 -12.15 -15.50 13.62
C LEU A 302 -13.43 -15.95 14.32
N ARG A 303 -14.08 -15.05 15.04
CA ARG A 303 -15.33 -15.33 15.76
C ARG A 303 -16.51 -14.81 14.97
N VAL A 304 -17.34 -15.72 14.48
CA VAL A 304 -18.56 -15.39 13.74
C VAL A 304 -19.74 -15.46 14.70
N GLU A 305 -20.47 -14.37 14.81
CA GLU A 305 -21.61 -14.17 15.69
C GLU A 305 -22.86 -13.74 14.91
N LEU A 306 -24.02 -14.03 15.46
CA LEU A 306 -25.29 -13.55 14.91
C LEU A 306 -25.62 -12.17 15.53
N LYS A 307 -25.64 -11.13 14.70
CA LYS A 307 -26.06 -9.77 15.08
C LYS A 307 -27.18 -9.32 14.13
N ASP A 308 -28.31 -8.88 14.68
CA ASP A 308 -29.48 -8.41 13.92
C ASP A 308 -29.95 -9.34 12.79
N GLY A 309 -29.84 -10.66 13.01
CA GLY A 309 -30.24 -11.68 12.03
C GLY A 309 -29.27 -11.88 10.88
N LYS A 310 -28.04 -11.35 10.96
CA LYS A 310 -26.95 -11.58 10.01
C LYS A 310 -25.72 -12.13 10.72
N LEU A 311 -24.90 -12.90 10.01
CA LEU A 311 -23.59 -13.29 10.52
C LEU A 311 -22.65 -12.09 10.46
N SER A 312 -21.80 -11.95 11.48
CA SER A 312 -20.85 -10.86 11.60
C SER A 312 -19.59 -11.32 12.33
N ALA A 313 -18.45 -10.65 12.11
CA ALA A 313 -17.25 -10.86 12.89
C ALA A 313 -16.57 -9.52 13.21
N ASP A 314 -16.20 -9.33 14.47
CA ASP A 314 -15.43 -8.18 14.95
C ASP A 314 -13.94 -8.52 14.85
N CYS A 315 -13.22 -7.79 14.01
CA CYS A 315 -11.77 -7.90 13.82
C CYS A 315 -11.07 -6.58 14.19
N SER A 316 -11.62 -5.83 15.16
CA SER A 316 -10.99 -4.62 15.70
C SER A 316 -9.69 -4.90 16.48
N ASP A 317 -9.42 -6.16 16.81
CA ASP A 317 -8.18 -6.62 17.43
C ASP A 317 -7.00 -6.74 16.44
N ARG A 318 -7.24 -6.55 15.14
CA ARG A 318 -6.21 -6.63 14.08
C ARG A 318 -5.38 -5.36 13.98
N CYS A 319 -4.21 -5.48 13.35
CA CYS A 319 -3.29 -4.34 13.10
C CYS A 319 -3.95 -3.18 12.36
N PHE A 320 -4.80 -3.52 11.39
CA PHE A 320 -5.73 -2.62 10.71
C PHE A 320 -7.11 -3.21 10.95
N GLY A 321 -7.83 -2.65 11.91
CA GLY A 321 -9.07 -3.23 12.41
C GLY A 321 -10.19 -3.13 11.36
N PHE A 322 -11.04 -4.15 11.32
CA PHE A 322 -12.20 -4.15 10.43
C PHE A 322 -13.37 -4.92 11.04
N GLU A 323 -14.55 -4.73 10.49
CA GLU A 323 -15.75 -5.51 10.81
C GLU A 323 -16.23 -6.26 9.57
N LEU A 324 -16.69 -7.50 9.74
CA LEU A 324 -17.26 -8.31 8.67
C LEU A 324 -18.77 -8.46 8.85
N SER A 325 -19.52 -8.28 7.76
CA SER A 325 -20.96 -8.50 7.68
C SER A 325 -21.27 -9.41 6.50
N PHE A 326 -21.91 -10.55 6.76
CA PHE A 326 -22.12 -11.59 5.75
C PHE A 326 -23.52 -11.50 5.14
N LYS A 327 -23.58 -11.52 3.81
CA LYS A 327 -24.79 -11.57 3.01
C LYS A 327 -24.82 -12.89 2.24
N HIS A 328 -25.88 -13.67 2.46
CA HIS A 328 -26.07 -14.98 1.85
C HIS A 328 -26.12 -14.92 0.31
N LEU A 329 -25.42 -15.85 -0.32
CA LEU A 329 -25.47 -16.20 -1.74
C LEU A 329 -25.90 -17.68 -1.91
N PRO A 330 -26.35 -18.13 -3.10
CA PRO A 330 -26.78 -19.52 -3.31
C PRO A 330 -25.91 -20.60 -2.64
N GLY A 331 -26.55 -21.50 -1.88
CA GLY A 331 -25.85 -22.55 -1.13
C GLY A 331 -25.23 -22.05 0.17
N ASP A 332 -24.00 -22.49 0.47
CA ASP A 332 -23.22 -22.11 1.66
C ASP A 332 -22.20 -21.00 1.37
N CYS A 333 -22.45 -20.22 0.31
CA CYS A 333 -21.61 -19.11 -0.13
C CYS A 333 -22.15 -17.78 0.40
N PHE A 334 -21.26 -16.81 0.57
CA PHE A 334 -21.57 -15.49 1.11
C PHE A 334 -20.73 -14.43 0.41
N ILE A 335 -21.30 -13.24 0.29
CA ILE A 335 -20.54 -12.00 0.10
C ILE A 335 -20.36 -11.37 1.47
N VAL A 336 -19.14 -10.99 1.79
CA VAL A 336 -18.81 -10.35 3.06
C VAL A 336 -18.47 -8.90 2.79
N GLU A 337 -19.23 -8.00 3.40
CA GLU A 337 -18.89 -6.58 3.49
C GLU A 337 -17.85 -6.44 4.60
N SER A 338 -16.64 -6.02 4.24
CA SER A 338 -15.53 -5.74 5.15
C SER A 338 -15.40 -4.24 5.32
N HIS A 339 -15.65 -3.74 6.52
CA HIS A 339 -15.61 -2.33 6.86
C HIS A 339 -14.35 -1.98 7.64
N ASP A 340 -13.47 -1.15 7.08
CA ASP A 340 -12.28 -0.64 7.77
C ASP A 340 -12.68 0.42 8.80
N ILE A 341 -12.44 0.13 10.08
CA ILE A 341 -12.88 1.00 11.19
C ILE A 341 -12.06 2.28 11.31
N LEU A 342 -10.88 2.33 10.69
CA LEU A 342 -9.97 3.47 10.73
C LEU A 342 -10.12 4.34 9.49
N GLY A 343 -10.30 3.71 8.32
CA GLY A 343 -10.46 4.38 7.03
C GLY A 343 -11.89 4.71 6.64
N ASP A 344 -12.89 4.16 7.34
CA ASP A 344 -14.32 4.29 7.01
C ASP A 344 -14.64 3.83 5.57
N SER A 345 -13.82 2.91 5.03
CA SER A 345 -14.00 2.33 3.70
C SER A 345 -14.66 0.95 3.82
N THR A 346 -15.34 0.52 2.75
CA THR A 346 -15.97 -0.80 2.70
C THR A 346 -15.53 -1.51 1.43
N SER A 347 -15.13 -2.77 1.56
CA SER A 347 -14.87 -3.67 0.43
C SER A 347 -15.78 -4.89 0.51
N LYS A 348 -15.87 -5.63 -0.59
CA LYS A 348 -16.62 -6.88 -0.66
C LYS A 348 -15.67 -8.02 -1.00
N ILE A 349 -15.78 -9.11 -0.25
CA ILE A 349 -14.96 -10.31 -0.44
C ILE A 349 -15.84 -11.56 -0.44
N GLY A 350 -15.40 -12.61 -1.13
CA GLY A 350 -16.07 -13.90 -1.12
C GLY A 350 -15.85 -14.65 0.20
N ALA A 351 -16.87 -15.40 0.64
CA ALA A 351 -16.73 -16.41 1.67
C ALA A 351 -17.55 -17.67 1.37
N GLU A 352 -17.06 -18.80 1.87
CA GLU A 352 -17.71 -20.11 1.74
C GLU A 352 -17.63 -20.86 3.07
N PHE A 353 -18.74 -21.46 3.48
CA PHE A 353 -18.74 -22.43 4.57
C PHE A 353 -18.79 -23.85 4.02
N ARG A 354 -17.98 -24.75 4.60
CA ARG A 354 -18.06 -26.18 4.31
C ARG A 354 -18.81 -26.89 5.43
N VAL A 355 -19.96 -27.47 5.09
CA VAL A 355 -20.78 -28.26 6.00
C VAL A 355 -20.41 -29.73 5.84
N GLY A 356 -20.04 -30.38 6.94
CA GLY A 356 -19.75 -31.81 7.00
C GLY A 356 -20.99 -32.68 6.85
N GLU A 357 -20.79 -33.98 6.61
CA GLU A 357 -21.88 -34.96 6.50
C GLU A 357 -22.70 -35.11 7.79
N ASP A 358 -22.14 -34.69 8.92
CA ASP A 358 -22.76 -34.70 10.24
C ASP A 358 -23.72 -33.52 10.47
N GLY A 359 -23.82 -32.60 9.51
CA GLY A 359 -24.68 -31.42 9.58
C GLY A 359 -24.08 -30.26 10.37
N TYR A 360 -22.76 -30.24 10.59
CA TYR A 360 -22.06 -29.14 11.22
C TYR A 360 -21.08 -28.49 10.24
N VAL A 361 -20.91 -27.16 10.33
CA VAL A 361 -19.82 -26.47 9.64
C VAL A 361 -18.48 -27.02 10.14
N GLU A 362 -17.59 -27.39 9.22
CA GLU A 362 -16.22 -27.82 9.51
C GLU A 362 -15.22 -26.70 9.25
N GLN A 363 -15.46 -25.87 8.23
CA GLN A 363 -14.54 -24.80 7.81
C GLN A 363 -15.26 -23.55 7.32
N LEU A 364 -14.59 -22.41 7.44
CA LEU A 364 -14.95 -21.12 6.84
C LEU A 364 -13.77 -20.64 5.97
N GLY A 365 -14.01 -20.44 4.68
CA GLY A 365 -13.08 -19.83 3.74
C GLY A 365 -13.43 -18.36 3.53
N VAL A 366 -12.44 -17.48 3.57
CA VAL A 366 -12.60 -16.03 3.31
C VAL A 366 -11.53 -15.52 2.36
N GLU A 367 -11.92 -14.70 1.39
CA GLU A 367 -11.04 -14.12 0.37
C GLU A 367 -10.35 -12.84 0.87
N PHE A 368 -9.47 -12.93 1.86
CA PHE A 368 -8.77 -11.74 2.39
C PHE A 368 -7.68 -11.17 1.48
N VAL A 369 -7.27 -11.88 0.42
CA VAL A 369 -6.11 -11.51 -0.42
C VAL A 369 -6.51 -11.60 -1.89
N GLU A 370 -6.69 -10.45 -2.53
CA GLU A 370 -7.09 -10.33 -3.94
C GLU A 370 -6.12 -11.05 -4.88
N GLU A 371 -4.80 -11.00 -4.61
CA GLU A 371 -3.78 -11.62 -5.47
C GLU A 371 -3.83 -13.16 -5.48
N MET A 372 -4.61 -13.75 -4.57
CA MET A 372 -4.88 -15.19 -4.56
C MET A 372 -5.96 -15.60 -5.59
N LYS A 373 -6.50 -14.67 -6.38
CA LYS A 373 -7.36 -14.92 -7.55
C LYS A 373 -8.54 -15.86 -7.26
N GLY A 374 -9.28 -15.58 -6.19
CA GLY A 374 -10.43 -16.37 -5.76
C GLY A 374 -10.12 -17.58 -4.88
N GLU A 375 -8.85 -17.85 -4.55
CA GLU A 375 -8.55 -18.84 -3.51
C GLU A 375 -8.89 -18.28 -2.11
N LEU A 376 -9.56 -19.12 -1.31
CA LEU A 376 -10.01 -18.75 0.04
C LEU A 376 -8.98 -19.12 1.11
N ILE A 377 -8.83 -18.27 2.11
CA ILE A 377 -8.10 -18.58 3.34
C ILE A 377 -9.04 -19.35 4.26
N TRP A 378 -8.72 -20.63 4.47
CA TRP A 378 -9.55 -21.54 5.24
C TRP A 378 -9.21 -21.51 6.74
N PHE A 379 -10.25 -21.35 7.54
CA PHE A 379 -10.25 -21.47 8.99
C PHE A 379 -10.99 -22.74 9.37
N SER A 380 -10.39 -23.55 10.24
CA SER A 380 -11.01 -24.74 10.81
C SER A 380 -11.92 -24.35 11.96
N ARG A 381 -13.13 -24.91 12.04
CA ARG A 381 -14.02 -24.67 13.18
C ARG A 381 -13.43 -25.31 14.43
N LEU A 382 -13.40 -24.55 15.52
CA LEU A 382 -13.10 -25.07 16.85
C LEU A 382 -14.36 -25.72 17.44
N ALA A 383 -14.17 -26.91 18.02
CA ALA A 383 -15.22 -27.79 18.53
C ALA A 383 -16.19 -27.12 19.51
#